data_AF-A0A7C5HG38-F1
#
_entry.id   AF-A0A7C5HG38-F1
#
_cell.length_a   1.000
_cell.length_b   1.000
_cell.length_c   1.000
_cell.angle_alpha   90.00
_cell.angle_beta   90.00
_cell.angle_gamma   90.00
#
_symmetry.space_group_name_H-M   'P 1'
#
loop_
_entity.id
_entity.type
_entity.pdbx_description
1 polymer ?
#
loop_
_entity_poly.entity_id
_entity_poly.type
_entity_poly.pdbx_seq_one_letter_code
_entity_poly.pdbx_strand_id
1 'polypeptide(L)'
;MKSLRTALVPFLLFLSILTFSWDQSQALPVKAEPQQPALLEPTAAQMEASRLLAQYLIQNHYRKVSLNDSLSQQIFNRFLDNIDHNRGYFTATDVAKLRQEYGNRLDDDFITGNPAGGFAIYNHFLKRARQKMGFMMKTLKTSTFDFTKPETMEVERSKTAPWPADFAALQNQWRKELKYQYLNMKFSGEKVKSIKSALEKRFRNRLNLFNQQKPEDAFVAYMNAVTTSFDPHTDYFSPDMYENFQIDMSRSLEGIGAKLQVENEYTVVNEIIPGGPAFKGNQRKKGDRIIGVGQGDKGEIIDVVGWRINDVVKKIRGPKGTVVRLKVLPASQANKGPARIIRIVRDKVDLQEQAAQKKIIEENGKKIGVIELPSFYLDFKGERQNKKDYASTTRDVLKILKELQAEQVDGIIIDLRNNGGGALEEAVNTTGLFVGQGPVVQVSNALGGKMVLKDEEYP
;
A
#
# COMPACT_ATOMS: atom_id res chain seq x y z
N MET A 1 -36.83 -98.04 -10.25
CA MET A 1 -38.17 -98.51 -10.71
C MET A 1 -39.16 -97.37 -10.58
N LYS A 2 -39.94 -97.13 -11.65
CA LYS A 2 -41.29 -96.52 -11.76
C LYS A 2 -41.81 -95.71 -10.55
N SER A 3 -42.41 -94.53 -10.62
CA SER A 3 -43.04 -93.70 -11.66
C SER A 3 -43.65 -92.50 -10.91
N LEU A 4 -43.89 -91.35 -11.57
CA LEU A 4 -45.06 -90.45 -11.46
C LEU A 4 -44.64 -89.12 -12.11
N ARG A 5 -45.07 -88.80 -13.34
CA ARG A 5 -46.34 -88.13 -13.71
C ARG A 5 -46.56 -86.76 -13.04
N THR A 6 -46.04 -85.74 -13.72
CA THR A 6 -46.75 -84.56 -14.26
C THR A 6 -47.96 -83.99 -13.50
N ALA A 7 -47.81 -82.74 -13.04
CA ALA A 7 -48.86 -81.72 -13.09
C ALA A 7 -48.22 -80.38 -13.56
N LEU A 8 -48.75 -79.83 -14.65
CA LEU A 8 -48.41 -78.54 -15.24
C LEU A 8 -49.08 -77.39 -14.48
N VAL A 9 -48.35 -76.30 -14.24
CA VAL A 9 -48.88 -74.92 -14.04
C VAL A 9 -47.91 -73.94 -14.73
N PRO A 10 -48.36 -72.94 -15.49
CA PRO A 10 -47.51 -72.21 -16.43
C PRO A 10 -46.79 -70.99 -15.82
N PHE A 11 -45.50 -70.92 -16.15
CA PHE A 11 -44.69 -69.79 -16.62
C PHE A 11 -45.28 -68.36 -16.53
N LEU A 12 -44.62 -67.50 -15.72
CA LEU A 12 -44.48 -66.06 -15.95
C LEU A 12 -43.15 -65.60 -15.32
N LEU A 13 -42.06 -65.73 -16.08
CA LEU A 13 -40.73 -65.22 -15.73
C LEU A 13 -40.60 -63.80 -16.30
N PHE A 14 -40.62 -62.80 -15.43
CA PHE A 14 -40.28 -61.42 -15.77
C PHE A 14 -38.77 -61.35 -16.05
N LEU A 15 -38.41 -61.28 -17.34
CA LEU A 15 -37.06 -61.01 -17.81
C LEU A 15 -36.84 -59.49 -17.77
N SER A 16 -36.28 -58.96 -16.68
CA SER A 16 -35.84 -57.57 -16.63
C SER A 16 -34.55 -57.41 -17.44
N ILE A 17 -34.69 -56.96 -18.68
CA ILE A 17 -33.59 -56.53 -19.55
C ILE A 17 -33.01 -55.24 -18.94
N LEU A 18 -31.84 -55.33 -18.31
CA LEU A 18 -31.01 -54.18 -17.98
C LEU A 18 -30.39 -53.65 -19.29
N THR A 19 -31.05 -52.70 -19.93
CA THR A 19 -30.43 -51.89 -20.98
C THR A 19 -29.43 -50.95 -20.33
N PHE A 20 -28.13 -51.23 -20.49
CA PHE A 20 -27.08 -50.25 -20.24
C PHE A 20 -27.19 -49.15 -21.29
N SER A 21 -27.90 -48.07 -20.97
CA SER A 21 -27.84 -46.82 -21.73
C SER A 21 -26.51 -46.13 -21.43
N TRP A 22 -25.59 -46.16 -22.39
CA TRP A 22 -24.46 -45.23 -22.42
C TRP A 22 -25.02 -43.83 -22.65
N ASP A 23 -25.27 -43.09 -21.57
CA ASP A 23 -25.53 -41.66 -21.65
C ASP A 23 -24.18 -40.93 -21.79
N GLN A 24 -23.73 -40.74 -23.03
CA GLN A 24 -22.69 -39.75 -23.36
C GLN A 24 -23.30 -38.35 -23.33
N SER A 25 -23.57 -37.86 -22.12
CA SER A 25 -23.71 -36.44 -21.85
C SER A 25 -22.70 -36.04 -20.79
N GLN A 26 -21.41 -36.09 -21.16
CA GLN A 26 -20.43 -35.24 -20.47
C GLN A 26 -20.79 -33.79 -20.79
N ALA A 27 -21.64 -33.21 -19.94
CA ALA A 27 -21.80 -31.77 -19.88
C ALA A 27 -20.39 -31.18 -19.69
N LEU A 28 -19.94 -30.45 -20.71
CA LEU A 28 -18.76 -29.58 -20.61
C LEU A 28 -18.86 -28.82 -19.27
N PRO A 29 -17.77 -28.69 -18.50
CA PRO A 29 -17.82 -27.96 -17.24
C PRO A 29 -18.36 -26.58 -17.55
N VAL A 30 -19.57 -26.29 -17.03
CA VAL A 30 -20.16 -24.96 -17.06
C VAL A 30 -19.10 -24.05 -16.48
N LYS A 31 -18.58 -23.16 -17.33
CA LYS A 31 -17.58 -22.17 -16.96
C LYS A 31 -18.16 -21.43 -15.77
N ALA A 32 -17.65 -21.71 -14.56
CA ALA A 32 -18.15 -21.11 -13.34
C ALA A 32 -18.21 -19.60 -13.57
N GLU A 33 -19.41 -19.01 -13.44
CA GLU A 33 -19.52 -17.57 -13.42
C GLU A 33 -18.56 -17.05 -12.33
N PRO A 34 -17.79 -15.99 -12.60
CA PRO A 34 -16.87 -15.46 -11.61
C PRO A 34 -17.65 -15.09 -10.36
N GLN A 35 -17.50 -15.88 -9.29
CA GLN A 35 -18.10 -15.62 -7.99
C GLN A 35 -17.70 -14.22 -7.53
N GLN A 36 -18.67 -13.43 -7.07
CA GLN A 36 -18.36 -12.14 -6.49
C GLN A 36 -17.44 -12.36 -5.26
N PRO A 37 -16.36 -11.57 -5.10
CA PRO A 37 -15.50 -11.70 -3.93
C PRO A 37 -16.32 -11.57 -2.65
N ALA A 38 -16.00 -12.40 -1.64
CA ALA A 38 -16.63 -12.33 -0.33
C ALA A 38 -16.53 -10.92 0.26
N LEU A 39 -17.54 -10.51 1.03
CA LEU A 39 -17.51 -9.24 1.75
C LEU A 39 -16.37 -9.26 2.77
N LEU A 40 -15.67 -8.14 2.88
CA LEU A 40 -14.65 -7.97 3.90
C LEU A 40 -15.31 -7.80 5.27
N GLU A 41 -14.76 -8.45 6.28
CA GLU A 41 -15.18 -8.33 7.68
C GLU A 41 -13.97 -8.06 8.58
N PRO A 42 -14.15 -7.34 9.70
CA PRO A 42 -13.06 -7.07 10.62
C PRO A 42 -12.58 -8.37 11.28
N THR A 43 -11.27 -8.53 11.35
CA THR A 43 -10.66 -9.63 12.11
C THR A 43 -10.75 -9.38 13.62
N ALA A 44 -10.59 -10.43 14.43
CA ALA A 44 -10.53 -10.29 15.88
C ALA A 44 -9.43 -9.32 16.34
N ALA A 45 -8.27 -9.33 15.67
CA ALA A 45 -7.18 -8.41 15.97
C ALA A 45 -7.54 -6.95 15.66
N GLN A 46 -8.32 -6.71 14.59
CA GLN A 46 -8.78 -5.37 14.22
C GLN A 46 -9.89 -4.85 15.13
N MET A 47 -10.78 -5.73 15.59
CA MET A 47 -11.75 -5.39 16.64
C MET A 47 -11.03 -4.93 17.90
N GLU A 48 -9.99 -5.65 18.31
CA GLU A 48 -9.21 -5.29 19.49
C GLU A 48 -8.40 -4.00 19.28
N ALA A 49 -7.75 -3.86 18.12
CA ALA A 49 -7.05 -2.62 17.77
C ALA A 49 -7.98 -1.40 17.78
N SER A 50 -9.23 -1.54 17.31
CA SER A 50 -10.22 -0.47 17.33
C SER A 50 -10.57 -0.03 18.76
N ARG A 51 -10.70 -0.97 19.71
CA ARG A 51 -10.97 -0.64 21.13
C ARG A 51 -9.79 0.08 21.77
N LEU A 52 -8.58 -0.41 21.55
CA LEU A 52 -7.37 0.20 22.09
C LEU A 52 -7.14 1.60 21.52
N LEU A 53 -7.38 1.78 20.21
CA LEU A 53 -7.31 3.09 19.55
C LEU A 53 -8.30 4.07 20.19
N ALA A 54 -9.56 3.66 20.37
CA ALA A 54 -10.58 4.50 20.98
C ALA A 54 -10.21 4.92 22.40
N GLN A 55 -9.82 3.95 23.25
CA GLN A 55 -9.37 4.23 24.62
C GLN A 55 -8.19 5.21 24.64
N TYR A 56 -7.19 4.98 23.79
CA TYR A 56 -5.98 5.81 23.77
C TYR A 56 -6.26 7.24 23.29
N LEU A 57 -7.00 7.41 22.19
CA LEU A 57 -7.31 8.73 21.64
C LEU A 57 -8.21 9.54 22.57
N ILE A 58 -9.22 8.93 23.17
CA ILE A 58 -10.14 9.63 24.09
C ILE A 58 -9.39 10.18 25.32
N GLN A 59 -8.45 9.40 25.86
CA GLN A 59 -7.73 9.75 27.07
C GLN A 59 -6.54 10.69 26.80
N ASN A 60 -5.71 10.34 25.81
CA ASN A 60 -4.36 10.88 25.68
C ASN A 60 -4.20 11.94 24.59
N HIS A 61 -5.18 12.06 23.67
CA HIS A 61 -5.05 13.03 22.59
C HIS A 61 -4.99 14.47 23.13
N TYR A 62 -4.08 15.28 22.56
CA TYR A 62 -3.84 16.66 22.99
C TYR A 62 -5.08 17.53 22.78
N ARG A 63 -5.63 17.49 21.56
CA ARG A 63 -6.92 18.12 21.26
C ARG A 63 -8.04 17.33 21.90
N LYS A 64 -8.84 17.97 22.76
CA LYS A 64 -10.06 17.38 23.31
C LYS A 64 -11.19 17.49 22.27
N VAL A 65 -11.46 16.38 21.59
CA VAL A 65 -12.50 16.27 20.56
C VAL A 65 -13.80 15.82 21.19
N SER A 66 -14.90 16.50 20.89
CA SER A 66 -16.23 16.07 21.31
C SER A 66 -16.66 14.82 20.54
N LEU A 67 -17.01 13.76 21.27
CA LEU A 67 -17.49 12.50 20.69
C LEU A 67 -19.02 12.58 20.55
N ASN A 68 -19.50 12.98 19.38
CA ASN A 68 -20.91 13.16 19.06
C ASN A 68 -21.16 13.04 17.56
N ASP A 69 -22.42 13.20 17.13
CA ASP A 69 -22.84 13.19 15.73
C ASP A 69 -22.02 14.13 14.83
N SER A 70 -21.50 15.24 15.35
CA SER A 70 -20.64 16.15 14.57
C SER A 70 -19.31 15.49 14.21
N LEU A 71 -18.71 14.74 15.13
CA LEU A 71 -17.54 13.91 14.84
C LEU A 71 -17.90 12.80 13.86
N SER A 72 -19.03 12.12 14.06
CA SER A 72 -19.48 11.05 13.14
C SER A 72 -19.63 11.56 11.71
N GLN A 73 -20.22 12.74 11.51
CA GLN A 73 -20.35 13.35 10.18
C GLN A 73 -18.99 13.72 9.57
N GLN A 74 -18.02 14.17 10.38
CA GLN A 74 -16.65 14.43 9.91
C GLN A 74 -15.96 13.15 9.48
N ILE A 75 -16.04 12.08 10.28
CA ILE A 75 -15.49 10.76 9.95
C ILE A 75 -16.12 10.26 8.65
N PHE A 76 -17.44 10.32 8.53
CA PHE A 76 -18.18 9.89 7.34
C PHE A 76 -17.72 10.63 6.08
N ASN A 77 -17.66 11.97 6.14
CA ASN A 77 -17.27 12.79 4.99
C ASN A 77 -15.82 12.52 4.59
N ARG A 78 -14.87 12.52 5.56
CA ARG A 78 -13.46 12.20 5.29
C ARG A 78 -13.29 10.81 4.71
N PHE A 79 -14.07 9.84 5.20
CA PHE A 79 -13.97 8.48 4.71
C PHE A 79 -14.42 8.37 3.25
N LEU A 80 -15.55 9.01 2.90
CA LEU A 80 -15.99 9.08 1.51
C LEU A 80 -15.01 9.84 0.62
N ASP A 81 -14.44 10.94 1.09
CA ASP A 81 -13.43 11.70 0.34
C ASP A 81 -12.15 10.86 0.12
N ASN A 82 -11.74 10.03 1.08
CA ASN A 82 -10.58 9.15 0.96
C ASN A 82 -10.78 8.03 -0.07
N ILE A 83 -11.98 7.44 -0.14
CA ILE A 83 -12.25 6.30 -1.03
C ILE A 83 -12.85 6.72 -2.39
N ASP A 84 -13.50 7.88 -2.47
CA ASP A 84 -14.15 8.42 -3.66
C ASP A 84 -13.87 9.92 -3.87
N HIS A 85 -12.59 10.32 -3.73
CA HIS A 85 -12.14 11.71 -3.86
C HIS A 85 -12.70 12.45 -5.08
N ASN A 86 -12.68 11.80 -6.25
CA ASN A 86 -13.17 12.37 -7.51
C ASN A 86 -14.65 12.09 -7.80
N ARG A 87 -15.41 11.60 -6.80
CA ARG A 87 -16.85 11.33 -6.87
C ARG A 87 -17.21 10.54 -8.13
N GLY A 88 -16.42 9.50 -8.38
CA GLY A 88 -16.44 8.65 -9.56
C GLY A 88 -16.83 7.21 -9.24
N TYR A 89 -17.25 6.90 -8.02
CA TYR A 89 -17.73 5.57 -7.65
C TYR A 89 -19.15 5.58 -7.11
N PHE A 90 -19.52 6.55 -6.28
CA PHE A 90 -20.86 6.62 -5.70
C PHE A 90 -21.81 7.51 -6.49
N THR A 91 -23.11 7.23 -6.37
CA THR A 91 -24.18 8.15 -6.72
C THR A 91 -24.61 8.97 -5.49
N ALA A 92 -25.32 10.08 -5.70
CA ALA A 92 -25.92 10.86 -4.62
C ALA A 92 -26.89 10.02 -3.79
N THR A 93 -27.62 9.10 -4.44
CA THR A 93 -28.49 8.14 -3.77
C THR A 93 -27.71 7.15 -2.89
N ASP A 94 -26.56 6.65 -3.36
CA ASP A 94 -25.68 5.80 -2.55
C ASP A 94 -25.20 6.55 -1.31
N VAL A 95 -24.71 7.78 -1.48
CA VAL A 95 -24.20 8.61 -0.38
C VAL A 95 -25.30 8.96 0.62
N ALA A 96 -26.50 9.31 0.15
CA ALA A 96 -27.64 9.60 1.03
C ALA A 96 -28.03 8.37 1.87
N LYS A 97 -28.08 7.19 1.26
CA LYS A 97 -28.37 5.93 1.97
C LYS A 97 -27.29 5.60 3.00
N LEU A 98 -26.02 5.66 2.61
CA LEU A 98 -24.91 5.41 3.54
C LEU A 98 -24.89 6.43 4.68
N ARG A 99 -25.21 7.69 4.41
CA ARG A 99 -25.29 8.74 5.43
C ARG A 99 -26.44 8.49 6.41
N GLN A 100 -27.58 8.04 5.91
CA GLN A 100 -28.71 7.66 6.75
C GLN A 100 -28.38 6.47 7.65
N GLU A 101 -27.67 5.46 7.12
CA GLU A 101 -27.33 4.24 7.86
C GLU A 101 -26.18 4.44 8.86
N TYR A 102 -25.16 5.22 8.50
CA TYR A 102 -23.90 5.32 9.27
C TYR A 102 -23.55 6.73 9.75
N GLY A 103 -24.09 7.79 9.14
CA GLY A 103 -23.61 9.16 9.33
C GLY A 103 -23.66 9.71 10.76
N ASN A 104 -24.57 9.22 11.61
CA ASN A 104 -24.72 9.64 13.02
C ASN A 104 -24.37 8.52 14.03
N ARG A 105 -23.64 7.48 13.62
CA ARG A 105 -23.28 6.36 14.51
C ARG A 105 -21.81 5.98 14.45
N LEU A 106 -21.00 6.60 13.58
CA LEU A 106 -19.58 6.26 13.45
C LEU A 106 -18.77 6.68 14.69
N ASP A 107 -19.23 7.69 15.42
CA ASP A 107 -18.70 8.06 16.72
C ASP A 107 -19.03 7.00 17.80
N ASP A 108 -20.28 6.52 17.86
CA ASP A 108 -20.67 5.42 18.76
C ASP A 108 -19.90 4.12 18.44
N ASP A 109 -19.81 3.78 17.15
CA ASP A 109 -19.06 2.65 16.64
C ASP A 109 -17.56 2.81 16.99
N PHE A 110 -17.00 4.02 16.93
CA PHE A 110 -15.64 4.31 17.38
C PHE A 110 -15.48 4.12 18.89
N ILE A 111 -16.35 4.72 19.72
CA ILE A 111 -16.30 4.64 21.19
C ILE A 111 -16.34 3.18 21.64
N THR A 112 -17.18 2.36 21.02
CA THR A 112 -17.35 0.93 21.35
C THR A 112 -16.28 0.04 20.72
N GLY A 113 -15.43 0.59 19.85
CA GLY A 113 -14.39 -0.16 19.13
C GLY A 113 -14.96 -1.15 18.10
N ASN A 114 -16.06 -0.80 17.45
CA ASN A 114 -16.73 -1.61 16.43
C ASN A 114 -16.52 -1.03 15.02
N PRO A 115 -15.56 -1.54 14.22
CA PRO A 115 -15.29 -1.02 12.88
C PRO A 115 -16.30 -1.47 11.80
N ALA A 116 -17.36 -2.22 12.13
CA ALA A 116 -18.25 -2.84 11.14
C ALA A 116 -18.90 -1.85 10.17
N GLY A 117 -19.28 -0.65 10.62
CA GLY A 117 -19.83 0.40 9.76
C GLY A 117 -18.85 0.85 8.68
N GLY A 118 -17.57 0.99 9.04
CA GLY A 118 -16.49 1.30 8.10
C GLY A 118 -16.33 0.23 7.01
N PHE A 119 -16.38 -1.04 7.40
CA PHE A 119 -16.30 -2.17 6.46
C PHE A 119 -17.49 -2.22 5.50
N ALA A 120 -18.70 -1.93 5.98
CA ALA A 120 -19.89 -1.91 5.14
C ALA A 120 -19.80 -0.84 4.04
N ILE A 121 -19.40 0.38 4.39
CA ILE A 121 -19.16 1.47 3.43
C ILE A 121 -18.06 1.08 2.43
N TYR A 122 -16.95 0.51 2.90
CA TYR A 122 -15.84 0.09 2.04
C TYR A 122 -16.23 -1.04 1.07
N ASN A 123 -17.03 -2.00 1.52
CA ASN A 123 -17.56 -3.06 0.66
C ASN A 123 -18.47 -2.49 -0.44
N HIS A 124 -19.29 -1.47 -0.13
CA HIS A 124 -20.10 -0.76 -1.13
C HIS A 124 -19.21 -0.04 -2.16
N PHE A 125 -18.13 0.60 -1.71
CA PHE A 125 -17.10 1.15 -2.59
C PHE A 125 -16.51 0.09 -3.53
N LEU A 126 -16.06 -1.06 -3.00
CA LEU A 126 -15.47 -2.12 -3.83
C LEU A 126 -16.46 -2.65 -4.87
N LYS A 127 -17.74 -2.79 -4.51
CA LYS A 127 -18.80 -3.14 -5.46
C LYS A 127 -18.88 -2.14 -6.61
N ARG A 128 -18.96 -0.83 -6.31
CA ARG A 128 -18.99 0.24 -7.33
C ARG A 128 -17.71 0.29 -8.17
N ALA A 129 -16.55 0.10 -7.54
CA ALA A 129 -15.25 0.09 -8.20
C ALA A 129 -15.11 -1.05 -9.22
N ARG A 130 -15.57 -2.26 -8.86
CA ARG A 130 -15.62 -3.41 -9.79
C ARG A 130 -16.59 -3.14 -10.95
N GLN A 131 -17.78 -2.59 -10.66
CA GLN A 131 -18.75 -2.20 -11.69
C GLN A 131 -18.15 -1.18 -12.67
N LYS A 132 -17.44 -0.17 -12.17
CA LYS A 132 -16.73 0.81 -12.99
C LYS A 132 -15.75 0.12 -13.93
N MET A 133 -14.87 -0.74 -13.42
CA MET A 133 -13.87 -1.43 -14.25
C MET A 133 -14.54 -2.31 -15.32
N GLY A 134 -15.60 -3.04 -14.96
CA GLY A 134 -16.39 -3.83 -15.91
C GLY A 134 -17.01 -2.96 -17.02
N PHE A 135 -17.61 -1.83 -16.64
CA PHE A 135 -18.17 -0.86 -17.59
C PHE A 135 -17.09 -0.28 -18.52
N MET A 136 -15.94 0.14 -17.99
CA MET A 136 -14.84 0.70 -18.76
C MET A 136 -14.34 -0.28 -19.82
N MET A 137 -14.10 -1.54 -19.44
CA MET A 137 -13.64 -2.59 -20.36
C MET A 137 -14.69 -2.92 -21.42
N LYS A 138 -15.97 -3.04 -21.05
CA LYS A 138 -17.07 -3.28 -22.00
C LYS A 138 -17.17 -2.13 -23.00
N THR A 139 -17.21 -0.90 -22.51
CA THR A 139 -17.34 0.32 -23.32
C THR A 139 -16.15 0.49 -24.26
N LEU A 140 -14.93 0.19 -23.82
CA LEU A 140 -13.72 0.28 -24.65
C LEU A 140 -13.76 -0.68 -25.87
N LYS A 141 -14.38 -1.86 -25.71
CA LYS A 141 -14.55 -2.85 -26.78
C LYS A 141 -15.56 -2.39 -27.82
N THR A 142 -16.69 -1.84 -27.38
CA THR A 142 -17.81 -1.50 -28.25
C THR A 142 -17.77 -0.09 -28.82
N SER A 143 -17.04 0.83 -28.20
CA SER A 143 -17.11 2.26 -28.56
C SER A 143 -16.14 2.65 -29.66
N THR A 144 -16.61 3.53 -30.53
CA THR A 144 -15.83 4.43 -31.38
C THR A 144 -15.93 5.84 -30.81
N PHE A 145 -14.81 6.41 -30.37
CA PHE A 145 -14.81 7.75 -29.81
C PHE A 145 -14.80 8.79 -30.94
N ASP A 146 -15.88 9.55 -31.04
CA ASP A 146 -15.96 10.73 -31.90
C ASP A 146 -15.35 11.93 -31.17
N PHE A 147 -14.18 12.38 -31.63
CA PHE A 147 -13.45 13.52 -31.07
C PHE A 147 -13.81 14.86 -31.72
N THR A 148 -14.74 14.88 -32.68
CA THR A 148 -15.22 16.11 -33.32
C THR A 148 -16.33 16.78 -32.51
N LYS A 149 -17.04 16.01 -31.68
CA LYS A 149 -18.09 16.54 -30.79
C LYS A 149 -17.48 17.27 -29.59
N PRO A 150 -17.85 18.54 -29.35
CA PRO A 150 -17.41 19.27 -28.17
C PRO A 150 -18.03 18.63 -26.92
N GLU A 151 -17.18 18.10 -26.05
CA GLU A 151 -17.57 17.57 -24.75
C GLU A 151 -16.56 18.06 -23.71
N THR A 152 -17.06 18.45 -22.53
CA THR A 152 -16.24 18.82 -21.38
C THR A 152 -16.36 17.78 -20.26
N MET A 153 -15.29 17.69 -19.49
CA MET A 153 -15.20 16.88 -18.28
C MET A 153 -14.33 17.63 -17.27
N GLU A 154 -14.83 17.76 -16.05
CA GLU A 154 -14.05 18.24 -14.92
C GLU A 154 -13.11 17.12 -14.44
N VAL A 155 -11.80 17.39 -14.47
CA VAL A 155 -10.76 16.42 -14.12
C VAL A 155 -10.59 16.31 -12.59
N GLU A 156 -10.68 17.44 -11.90
CA GLU A 156 -10.59 17.53 -10.44
C GLU A 156 -11.97 17.83 -9.87
N ARG A 157 -12.63 16.82 -9.31
CA ARG A 157 -14.04 16.92 -8.86
C ARG A 157 -14.20 17.02 -7.36
N SER A 158 -13.13 16.78 -6.60
CA SER A 158 -13.20 16.67 -5.14
C SER A 158 -13.75 17.92 -4.46
N LYS A 159 -13.42 19.10 -5.01
CA LYS A 159 -13.71 20.41 -4.40
C LYS A 159 -15.06 21.01 -4.78
N THR A 160 -15.63 20.62 -5.91
CA THR A 160 -16.62 21.46 -6.63
C THR A 160 -17.85 20.70 -7.11
N ALA A 161 -17.72 19.44 -7.51
CA ALA A 161 -18.79 18.74 -8.23
C ALA A 161 -19.63 17.87 -7.30
N PRO A 162 -20.98 17.91 -7.30
CA PRO A 162 -21.77 16.94 -6.54
C PRO A 162 -21.53 15.49 -7.02
N TRP A 163 -21.88 14.50 -6.18
CA TRP A 163 -22.00 13.12 -6.63
C TRP A 163 -23.04 13.02 -7.76
N PRO A 164 -22.84 12.16 -8.77
CA PRO A 164 -23.83 11.94 -9.82
C PRO A 164 -25.19 11.55 -9.24
N ALA A 165 -26.27 12.16 -9.74
CA ALA A 165 -27.61 11.97 -9.18
C ALA A 165 -28.03 10.49 -9.13
N ASP A 166 -27.74 9.76 -10.20
CA ASP A 166 -28.10 8.35 -10.38
C ASP A 166 -27.01 7.57 -11.12
N PHE A 167 -27.30 6.28 -11.36
CA PHE A 167 -26.35 5.38 -12.01
C PHE A 167 -26.14 5.71 -13.50
N ALA A 168 -27.13 6.28 -14.19
CA ALA A 168 -26.98 6.68 -15.59
C ALA A 168 -26.04 7.88 -15.73
N ALA A 169 -26.17 8.87 -14.84
CA ALA A 169 -25.25 10.00 -14.74
C ALA A 169 -23.82 9.53 -14.43
N LEU A 170 -23.67 8.57 -13.50
CA LEU A 170 -22.39 7.98 -13.15
C LEU A 170 -21.75 7.22 -14.33
N GLN A 171 -22.52 6.43 -15.07
CA GLN A 171 -22.03 5.74 -16.28
C GLN A 171 -21.63 6.72 -17.40
N ASN A 172 -22.37 7.81 -17.59
CA ASN A 172 -21.98 8.85 -18.55
C ASN A 172 -20.66 9.52 -18.15
N GLN A 173 -20.45 9.78 -16.85
CA GLN A 173 -19.16 10.25 -16.35
C GLN A 173 -18.04 9.25 -16.63
N TRP A 174 -18.25 7.96 -16.37
CA TRP A 174 -17.27 6.92 -16.70
C TRP A 174 -16.95 6.87 -18.21
N ARG A 175 -17.95 7.04 -19.07
CA ARG A 175 -17.74 7.13 -20.53
C ARG A 175 -16.86 8.34 -20.88
N LYS A 176 -17.11 9.51 -20.30
CA LYS A 176 -16.28 10.71 -20.51
C LYS A 176 -14.85 10.50 -20.01
N GLU A 177 -14.68 9.89 -18.84
CA GLU A 177 -13.38 9.55 -18.28
C GLU A 177 -12.61 8.58 -19.19
N LEU A 178 -13.29 7.57 -19.74
CA LEU A 178 -12.69 6.64 -20.71
C LEU A 178 -12.27 7.36 -22.00
N LYS A 179 -13.13 8.23 -22.54
CA LYS A 179 -12.83 9.05 -23.72
C LYS A 179 -11.62 9.95 -23.47
N TYR A 180 -11.54 10.57 -22.29
CA TYR A 180 -10.40 11.39 -21.86
C TYR A 180 -9.10 10.58 -21.74
N GLN A 181 -9.14 9.40 -21.10
CA GLN A 181 -7.96 8.52 -21.01
C GLN A 181 -7.48 8.07 -22.39
N TYR A 182 -8.41 7.75 -23.30
CA TYR A 182 -8.09 7.42 -24.69
C TYR A 182 -7.46 8.60 -25.43
N LEU A 183 -8.04 9.80 -25.27
CA LEU A 183 -7.53 11.03 -25.86
C LEU A 183 -6.10 11.31 -25.39
N ASN A 184 -5.84 11.26 -24.09
CA ASN A 184 -4.51 11.48 -23.53
C ASN A 184 -3.48 10.50 -24.10
N MET A 185 -3.82 9.22 -24.25
CA MET A 185 -2.92 8.25 -24.88
C MET A 185 -2.67 8.52 -26.37
N LYS A 186 -3.63 9.12 -27.08
CA LYS A 186 -3.47 9.52 -28.49
C LYS A 186 -2.52 10.71 -28.62
N PHE A 187 -2.49 11.61 -27.64
CA PHE A 187 -1.71 12.85 -27.66
C PHE A 187 -0.41 12.81 -26.83
N SER A 188 -0.18 11.80 -25.99
CA SER A 188 1.01 11.70 -25.15
C SER A 188 2.30 11.34 -25.91
N GLY A 189 2.20 11.00 -27.21
CA GLY A 189 3.35 10.55 -28.01
C GLY A 189 3.84 9.14 -27.65
N GLU A 190 3.16 8.44 -26.73
CA GLU A 190 3.50 7.07 -26.36
C GLU A 190 3.37 6.11 -27.55
N LYS A 191 4.46 5.40 -27.87
CA LYS A 191 4.47 4.36 -28.90
C LYS A 191 3.79 3.09 -28.39
N VAL A 192 2.46 3.10 -28.32
CA VAL A 192 1.67 1.89 -28.04
C VAL A 192 1.20 1.23 -29.33
N LYS A 193 1.35 -0.10 -29.43
CA LYS A 193 0.82 -0.88 -30.57
C LYS A 193 -0.70 -0.74 -30.71
N SER A 194 -1.40 -0.59 -29.58
CA SER A 194 -2.86 -0.39 -29.53
C SER A 194 -3.23 0.30 -28.23
N ILE A 195 -3.83 1.49 -28.33
CA ILE A 195 -4.39 2.23 -27.18
C ILE A 195 -5.45 1.38 -26.46
N LYS A 196 -6.34 0.72 -27.22
CA LYS A 196 -7.37 -0.16 -26.65
C LYS A 196 -6.76 -1.28 -25.82
N SER A 197 -5.74 -1.96 -26.33
CA SER A 197 -5.09 -3.06 -25.58
C SER A 197 -4.41 -2.55 -24.30
N ALA A 198 -3.74 -1.40 -24.36
CA ALA A 198 -3.09 -0.80 -23.20
C ALA A 198 -4.08 -0.39 -22.11
N LEU A 199 -5.19 0.26 -22.48
CA LEU A 199 -6.26 0.62 -21.54
C LEU A 199 -6.98 -0.60 -20.97
N GLU A 200 -7.29 -1.61 -21.80
CA GLU A 200 -7.90 -2.86 -21.31
C GLU A 200 -7.01 -3.52 -20.26
N LYS A 201 -5.70 -3.57 -20.51
CA LYS A 201 -4.72 -4.11 -19.55
C LYS A 201 -4.71 -3.31 -18.25
N ARG A 202 -4.71 -1.97 -18.34
CA ARG A 202 -4.76 -1.08 -17.16
C ARG A 202 -6.02 -1.33 -16.32
N PHE A 203 -7.19 -1.40 -16.94
CA PHE A 203 -8.45 -1.64 -16.23
C PHE A 203 -8.52 -3.05 -15.64
N ARG A 204 -7.98 -4.06 -16.33
CA ARG A 204 -7.87 -5.42 -15.80
C ARG A 204 -6.97 -5.47 -14.57
N ASN A 205 -5.80 -4.82 -14.62
CA ASN A 205 -4.90 -4.74 -13.46
C ASN A 205 -5.59 -4.03 -12.28
N ARG A 206 -6.31 -2.94 -12.54
CA ARG A 206 -7.04 -2.22 -11.49
C ARG A 206 -8.19 -3.05 -10.91
N LEU A 207 -8.91 -3.82 -11.73
CA LEU A 207 -9.91 -4.78 -11.28
C LEU A 207 -9.29 -5.87 -10.40
N ASN A 208 -8.15 -6.42 -10.81
CA ASN A 208 -7.42 -7.41 -10.01
C ASN A 208 -7.04 -6.85 -8.63
N LEU A 209 -6.56 -5.60 -8.56
CA LEU A 209 -6.29 -4.93 -7.30
C LEU A 209 -7.54 -4.80 -6.41
N PHE A 210 -8.71 -4.47 -6.97
CA PHE A 210 -9.97 -4.43 -6.21
C PHE A 210 -10.45 -5.82 -5.76
N ASN A 211 -10.07 -6.88 -6.46
CA ASN A 211 -10.40 -8.26 -6.09
C ASN A 211 -9.43 -8.85 -5.06
N GLN A 212 -8.25 -8.25 -4.89
CA GLN A 212 -7.23 -8.65 -3.92
C GLN A 212 -7.21 -7.76 -2.66
N GLN A 213 -8.26 -6.97 -2.45
CA GLN A 213 -8.42 -6.20 -1.21
C GLN A 213 -8.62 -7.15 -0.02
N LYS A 214 -8.07 -6.78 1.12
CA LYS A 214 -8.06 -7.54 2.37
C LYS A 214 -8.78 -6.73 3.45
N PRO A 215 -9.20 -7.37 4.56
CA PRO A 215 -9.74 -6.66 5.71
C PRO A 215 -8.87 -5.49 6.19
N GLU A 216 -7.55 -5.63 6.12
CA GLU A 216 -6.60 -4.57 6.50
C GLU A 216 -6.76 -3.29 5.67
N ASP A 217 -7.07 -3.40 4.37
CA ASP A 217 -7.23 -2.21 3.53
C ASP A 217 -8.48 -1.41 3.91
N ALA A 218 -9.58 -2.11 4.24
CA ALA A 218 -10.80 -1.49 4.74
C ALA A 218 -10.58 -0.87 6.12
N PHE A 219 -9.88 -1.58 7.00
CA PHE A 219 -9.57 -1.11 8.35
C PHE A 219 -8.70 0.14 8.33
N VAL A 220 -7.60 0.14 7.56
CA VAL A 220 -6.73 1.31 7.40
C VAL A 220 -7.50 2.49 6.80
N ALA A 221 -8.29 2.28 5.75
CA ALA A 221 -9.03 3.37 5.12
C ALA A 221 -10.05 4.02 6.08
N TYR A 222 -10.73 3.19 6.89
CA TYR A 222 -11.67 3.67 7.91
C TYR A 222 -10.94 4.35 9.08
N MET A 223 -9.92 3.69 9.65
CA MET A 223 -9.19 4.23 10.80
C MET A 223 -8.46 5.53 10.45
N ASN A 224 -7.92 5.69 9.25
CA ASN A 224 -7.34 6.97 8.81
C ASN A 224 -8.41 8.08 8.78
N ALA A 225 -9.65 7.80 8.39
CA ALA A 225 -10.72 8.79 8.43
C ALA A 225 -11.10 9.16 9.87
N VAL A 226 -11.08 8.17 10.79
CA VAL A 226 -11.28 8.40 12.22
C VAL A 226 -10.16 9.27 12.80
N THR A 227 -8.90 8.86 12.63
CA THR A 227 -7.75 9.54 13.25
C THR A 227 -7.57 10.95 12.69
N THR A 228 -7.69 11.14 11.37
CA THR A 228 -7.57 12.48 10.77
C THR A 228 -8.75 13.41 11.06
N SER A 229 -9.84 12.90 11.65
CA SER A 229 -10.91 13.74 12.21
C SER A 229 -10.52 14.37 13.54
N PHE A 230 -9.55 13.81 14.27
CA PHE A 230 -9.01 14.40 15.49
C PHE A 230 -8.07 15.56 15.15
N ASP A 231 -7.05 15.31 14.32
CA ASP A 231 -6.15 16.33 13.77
C ASP A 231 -5.39 15.80 12.54
N PRO A 232 -4.66 16.63 11.76
CA PRO A 232 -4.03 16.20 10.51
C PRO A 232 -2.74 15.38 10.68
N HIS A 233 -2.28 15.13 11.91
CA HIS A 233 -1.04 14.40 12.22
C HIS A 233 -1.30 13.16 13.09
N THR A 234 -2.56 12.81 13.31
CA THR A 234 -2.96 11.57 13.98
C THR A 234 -3.27 10.53 12.92
N ASP A 235 -2.47 9.46 12.91
CA ASP A 235 -2.55 8.40 11.92
C ASP A 235 -2.64 7.02 12.58
N TYR A 236 -3.29 6.09 11.88
CA TYR A 236 -3.24 4.66 12.20
C TYR A 236 -2.26 3.96 11.25
N PHE A 237 -1.33 3.19 11.82
CA PHE A 237 -0.42 2.34 11.05
C PHE A 237 -0.81 0.89 11.19
N SER A 238 -1.08 0.23 10.06
CA SER A 238 -1.06 -1.23 9.98
C SER A 238 0.32 -1.77 10.33
N PRO A 239 0.47 -3.06 10.68
CA PRO A 239 1.79 -3.63 10.99
C PRO A 239 2.83 -3.40 9.88
N ASP A 240 2.43 -3.50 8.61
CA ASP A 240 3.33 -3.27 7.47
C ASP A 240 3.67 -1.78 7.31
N MET A 241 2.74 -0.87 7.60
CA MET A 241 3.01 0.58 7.61
C MET A 241 3.94 0.97 8.77
N TYR A 242 3.73 0.41 9.95
CA TYR A 242 4.59 0.64 11.11
C TYR A 242 6.02 0.13 10.86
N GLU A 243 6.18 -1.04 10.23
CA GLU A 243 7.50 -1.55 9.83
C GLU A 243 8.20 -0.57 8.86
N ASN A 244 7.48 -0.05 7.86
CA ASN A 244 8.05 0.93 6.92
C ASN A 244 8.41 2.25 7.63
N PHE A 245 7.57 2.74 8.54
CA PHE A 245 7.87 3.93 9.34
C PHE A 245 9.15 3.74 10.19
N GLN A 246 9.32 2.56 10.80
CA GLN A 246 10.55 2.23 11.54
C GLN A 246 11.78 2.16 10.63
N ILE A 247 11.64 1.63 9.41
CA ILE A 247 12.71 1.64 8.40
C ILE A 247 13.10 3.07 8.03
N ASP A 248 12.12 3.93 7.79
CA ASP A 248 12.35 5.33 7.41
C ASP A 248 13.05 6.10 8.55
N MET A 249 12.61 5.92 9.79
CA MET A 249 13.23 6.53 10.97
C MET A 249 14.65 6.02 11.23
N SER A 250 14.90 4.72 11.06
CA SER A 250 16.24 4.14 11.29
C SER A 250 17.18 4.23 10.09
N ARG A 251 16.68 4.63 8.91
CA ARG A 251 17.35 4.56 7.60
C ARG A 251 17.95 3.18 7.30
N SER A 252 17.32 2.14 7.81
CA SER A 252 17.83 0.79 7.67
C SER A 252 16.73 -0.22 7.48
N LEU A 253 16.96 -1.17 6.56
CA LEU A 253 16.06 -2.29 6.35
C LEU A 253 16.82 -3.61 6.41
N GLU A 254 16.14 -4.66 6.84
CA GLU A 254 16.63 -6.04 6.72
C GLU A 254 15.97 -6.73 5.52
N GLY A 255 16.79 -7.15 4.56
CA GLY A 255 16.27 -7.74 3.32
C GLY A 255 17.32 -7.94 2.26
N ILE A 256 16.91 -7.81 0.99
CA ILE A 256 17.80 -8.05 -0.15
C ILE A 256 18.47 -6.77 -0.68
N GLY A 257 18.02 -5.59 -0.27
CA GLY A 257 18.56 -4.31 -0.77
C GLY A 257 18.18 -4.00 -2.23
N ALA A 258 16.88 -4.02 -2.55
CA ALA A 258 16.38 -3.67 -3.88
C ALA A 258 15.05 -2.91 -3.80
N LYS A 259 14.86 -1.92 -4.66
CA LYS A 259 13.57 -1.25 -4.85
C LYS A 259 12.79 -2.01 -5.91
N LEU A 260 11.58 -2.45 -5.56
CA LEU A 260 10.72 -3.25 -6.41
C LEU A 260 9.54 -2.40 -6.90
N GLN A 261 9.04 -2.70 -8.09
CA GLN A 261 7.84 -2.07 -8.64
C GLN A 261 6.97 -3.12 -9.32
N VAL A 262 5.69 -2.81 -9.52
CA VAL A 262 4.83 -3.65 -10.35
C VAL A 262 4.91 -3.16 -11.78
N GLU A 263 5.26 -4.05 -12.70
CA GLU A 263 5.09 -3.82 -14.12
C GLU A 263 4.19 -4.92 -14.69
N ASN A 264 2.97 -4.53 -15.06
CA ASN A 264 1.92 -5.47 -15.48
C ASN A 264 1.50 -6.39 -14.32
N GLU A 265 1.71 -7.69 -14.45
CA GLU A 265 1.44 -8.69 -13.41
C GLU A 265 2.74 -9.14 -12.71
N TYR A 266 3.89 -8.57 -13.10
CA TYR A 266 5.18 -8.97 -12.58
C TYR A 266 5.70 -7.98 -11.55
N THR A 267 6.33 -8.51 -10.50
CA THR A 267 7.18 -7.71 -9.63
C THR A 267 8.55 -7.57 -10.31
N VAL A 268 9.01 -6.34 -10.50
CA VAL A 268 10.23 -6.01 -11.24
C VAL A 268 11.22 -5.30 -10.32
N VAL A 269 12.50 -5.64 -10.46
CA VAL A 269 13.60 -4.92 -9.80
C VAL A 269 13.79 -3.57 -10.51
N ASN A 270 13.36 -2.49 -9.88
CA ASN A 270 13.53 -1.13 -10.40
C ASN A 270 14.96 -0.62 -10.16
N GLU A 271 15.49 -0.89 -8.97
CA GLU A 271 16.78 -0.38 -8.51
C GLU A 271 17.42 -1.36 -7.51
N ILE A 272 18.75 -1.41 -7.47
CA ILE A 272 19.52 -2.21 -6.51
C ILE A 272 20.28 -1.23 -5.64
N ILE A 273 20.15 -1.39 -4.32
CA ILE A 273 20.78 -0.50 -3.34
C ILE A 273 22.27 -0.86 -3.24
N PRO A 274 23.19 0.07 -3.53
CA PRO A 274 24.62 -0.17 -3.40
C PRO A 274 25.00 -0.70 -2.00
N GLY A 275 25.92 -1.67 -1.95
CA GLY A 275 26.33 -2.30 -0.68
C GLY A 275 25.34 -3.32 -0.09
N GLY A 276 24.09 -3.38 -0.57
CA GLY A 276 23.11 -4.37 -0.15
C GLY A 276 23.39 -5.80 -0.66
N PRO A 277 22.70 -6.84 -0.14
CA PRO A 277 22.91 -8.23 -0.55
C PRO A 277 22.74 -8.50 -2.04
N ALA A 278 21.72 -7.90 -2.68
CA ALA A 278 21.50 -8.04 -4.12
C ALA A 278 22.62 -7.40 -4.95
N PHE A 279 23.24 -6.33 -4.45
CA PHE A 279 24.40 -5.69 -5.06
C PHE A 279 25.65 -6.58 -4.92
N LYS A 280 25.97 -7.01 -3.70
CA LYS A 280 27.12 -7.88 -3.39
C LYS A 280 27.07 -9.20 -4.16
N GLY A 281 25.88 -9.76 -4.35
CA GLY A 281 25.69 -11.00 -5.09
C GLY A 281 25.91 -10.87 -6.60
N ASN A 282 25.90 -9.66 -7.18
CA ASN A 282 25.98 -9.36 -8.64
C ASN A 282 25.06 -10.23 -9.54
N GLN A 283 24.05 -10.86 -8.95
CA GLN A 283 23.15 -11.82 -9.59
C GLN A 283 21.82 -11.17 -10.00
N ARG A 284 21.69 -9.85 -9.81
CA ARG A 284 20.48 -9.09 -10.07
C ARG A 284 20.78 -7.90 -10.94
N LYS A 285 19.89 -7.66 -11.91
CA LYS A 285 19.95 -6.49 -12.77
C LYS A 285 18.62 -5.76 -12.72
N LYS A 286 18.68 -4.44 -12.92
CA LYS A 286 17.51 -3.63 -13.19
C LYS A 286 16.69 -4.26 -14.32
N GLY A 287 15.38 -4.38 -14.11
CA GLY A 287 14.43 -4.99 -15.05
C GLY A 287 14.16 -6.48 -14.84
N ASP A 288 14.89 -7.16 -13.95
CA ASP A 288 14.64 -8.57 -13.62
C ASP A 288 13.24 -8.75 -13.02
N ARG A 289 12.51 -9.79 -13.46
CA ARG A 289 11.13 -10.06 -13.01
C ARG A 289 11.09 -11.20 -12.01
N ILE A 290 10.60 -10.93 -10.82
CA ILE A 290 10.39 -11.90 -9.75
C ILE A 290 9.05 -12.60 -9.99
N ILE A 291 9.12 -13.89 -10.27
CA ILE A 291 7.96 -14.76 -10.51
C ILE A 291 7.72 -15.76 -9.38
N GLY A 292 8.69 -15.94 -8.48
CA GLY A 292 8.47 -16.76 -7.28
C GLY A 292 9.42 -16.45 -6.14
N VAL A 293 8.96 -16.71 -4.91
CA VAL A 293 9.70 -16.47 -3.67
C VAL A 293 9.63 -17.71 -2.79
N GLY A 294 10.79 -18.25 -2.41
CA GLY A 294 10.93 -19.36 -1.47
C GLY A 294 11.66 -18.92 -0.19
N GLN A 295 11.17 -19.41 0.95
CA GLN A 295 11.79 -19.14 2.26
C GLN A 295 12.85 -20.18 2.59
N GLY A 296 13.99 -19.73 3.11
CA GLY A 296 15.11 -20.61 3.46
C GLY A 296 15.70 -21.37 2.28
N ASP A 297 16.54 -22.35 2.60
CA ASP A 297 17.23 -23.16 1.60
C ASP A 297 16.35 -24.24 0.96
N LYS A 298 15.30 -24.67 1.66
CA LYS A 298 14.45 -25.80 1.25
C LYS A 298 12.96 -25.48 1.12
N GLY A 299 12.48 -24.32 1.59
CA GLY A 299 11.06 -23.99 1.57
C GLY A 299 10.52 -23.78 0.16
N GLU A 300 9.29 -24.24 -0.11
CA GLU A 300 8.66 -24.16 -1.43
C GLU A 300 8.76 -22.77 -2.08
N ILE A 301 9.07 -22.73 -3.38
CA ILE A 301 9.05 -21.48 -4.15
C ILE A 301 7.62 -21.22 -4.58
N ILE A 302 6.98 -20.27 -3.92
CA ILE A 302 5.61 -19.88 -4.18
C ILE A 302 5.61 -18.93 -5.38
N ASP A 303 4.75 -19.19 -6.37
CA ASP A 303 4.52 -18.28 -7.49
C ASP A 303 3.88 -16.97 -6.99
N VAL A 304 4.44 -15.84 -7.40
CA VAL A 304 3.99 -14.50 -6.97
C VAL A 304 3.50 -13.64 -8.13
N VAL A 305 3.24 -14.24 -9.30
CA VAL A 305 2.72 -13.50 -10.45
C VAL A 305 1.30 -13.02 -10.15
N GLY A 306 1.06 -11.74 -10.41
CA GLY A 306 -0.23 -11.08 -10.14
C GLY A 306 -0.46 -10.74 -8.66
N TRP A 307 0.48 -11.03 -7.76
CA TRP A 307 0.38 -10.64 -6.35
C TRP A 307 0.53 -9.13 -6.16
N ARG A 308 -0.01 -8.62 -5.06
CA ARG A 308 0.24 -7.24 -4.62
C ARG A 308 1.71 -7.07 -4.25
N ILE A 309 2.29 -5.95 -4.63
CA ILE A 309 3.72 -5.68 -4.36
C ILE A 309 4.07 -5.78 -2.89
N ASN A 310 3.22 -5.28 -1.99
CA ASN A 310 3.46 -5.34 -0.55
C ASN A 310 3.54 -6.79 -0.05
N ASP A 311 2.72 -7.70 -0.60
CA ASP A 311 2.75 -9.12 -0.23
C ASP A 311 4.04 -9.80 -0.70
N VAL A 312 4.51 -9.43 -1.90
CA VAL A 312 5.78 -9.91 -2.44
C VAL A 312 6.95 -9.38 -1.61
N VAL A 313 6.96 -8.07 -1.32
CA VAL A 313 7.97 -7.40 -0.49
C VAL A 313 8.03 -8.03 0.89
N LYS A 314 6.88 -8.29 1.54
CA LYS A 314 6.81 -8.94 2.85
C LYS A 314 7.42 -10.35 2.85
N LYS A 315 7.26 -11.11 1.76
CA LYS A 315 7.94 -12.41 1.61
C LYS A 315 9.44 -12.27 1.33
N ILE A 316 9.85 -11.23 0.62
CA ILE A 316 11.26 -11.00 0.27
C ILE A 316 12.06 -10.50 1.47
N ARG A 317 11.47 -9.61 2.28
CA ARG A 317 12.01 -9.16 3.56
C ARG A 317 12.09 -10.29 4.56
N GLY A 318 12.87 -10.07 5.62
CA GLY A 318 13.04 -11.02 6.69
C GLY A 318 14.34 -10.78 7.46
N PRO A 319 14.52 -11.46 8.60
CA PRO A 319 15.62 -11.17 9.50
C PRO A 319 16.99 -11.36 8.84
N LYS A 320 17.96 -10.54 9.24
CA LYS A 320 19.36 -10.68 8.84
C LYS A 320 19.87 -12.12 9.05
N GLY A 321 20.66 -12.61 8.12
CA GLY A 321 21.26 -13.96 8.11
C GLY A 321 20.32 -15.04 7.59
N THR A 322 19.01 -14.79 7.49
CA THR A 322 18.08 -15.74 6.88
C THR A 322 18.20 -15.75 5.36
N VAL A 323 17.80 -16.85 4.73
CA VAL A 323 17.92 -17.04 3.28
C VAL A 323 16.56 -16.84 2.60
N VAL A 324 16.58 -16.18 1.44
CA VAL A 324 15.47 -16.13 0.51
C VAL A 324 15.92 -16.62 -0.87
N ARG A 325 15.04 -17.36 -1.55
CA ARG A 325 15.27 -17.81 -2.93
C ARG A 325 14.27 -17.13 -3.86
N LEU A 326 14.77 -16.49 -4.89
CA LEU A 326 13.97 -15.75 -5.85
C LEU A 326 14.05 -16.42 -7.22
N LYS A 327 12.91 -16.92 -7.72
CA LYS A 327 12.77 -17.39 -9.09
C LYS A 327 12.52 -16.20 -9.99
N VAL A 328 13.42 -15.97 -10.93
CA VAL A 328 13.46 -14.73 -11.74
C VAL A 328 13.58 -15.01 -13.22
N LEU A 329 12.85 -14.23 -14.01
CA LEU A 329 13.04 -14.09 -15.45
C LEU A 329 14.03 -12.95 -15.72
N PRO A 330 15.20 -13.23 -16.32
CA PRO A 330 16.21 -12.20 -16.57
C PRO A 330 15.74 -11.18 -17.61
N ALA A 331 15.98 -9.89 -17.34
CA ALA A 331 15.64 -8.81 -18.27
C ALA A 331 16.36 -8.93 -19.62
N SER A 332 17.61 -9.37 -19.59
CA SER A 332 18.49 -9.51 -20.77
C SER A 332 17.98 -10.49 -21.82
N GLN A 333 17.04 -11.37 -21.46
CA GLN A 333 16.51 -12.40 -22.34
C GLN A 333 15.16 -12.02 -22.95
N ALA A 334 14.72 -10.76 -22.80
CA ALA A 334 13.43 -10.27 -23.31
C ALA A 334 12.23 -11.19 -22.96
N ASN A 335 12.30 -11.87 -21.80
CA ASN A 335 11.31 -12.85 -21.32
C ASN A 335 11.19 -14.14 -22.17
N LYS A 336 12.21 -14.48 -22.98
CA LYS A 336 12.22 -15.68 -23.82
C LYS A 336 13.14 -16.79 -23.30
N GLY A 337 13.86 -16.57 -22.20
CA GLY A 337 14.77 -17.55 -21.62
C GLY A 337 14.26 -18.18 -20.31
N PRO A 338 14.91 -19.25 -19.83
CA PRO A 338 14.45 -19.99 -18.66
C PRO A 338 14.58 -19.15 -17.39
N ALA A 339 13.63 -19.34 -16.48
CA ALA A 339 13.70 -18.77 -15.15
C ALA A 339 14.92 -19.33 -14.38
N ARG A 340 15.55 -18.49 -13.58
CA ARG A 340 16.67 -18.87 -12.71
C ARG A 340 16.30 -18.67 -11.25
N ILE A 341 16.69 -19.62 -10.40
CA ILE A 341 16.56 -19.48 -8.95
C ILE A 341 17.84 -18.88 -8.42
N ILE A 342 17.71 -17.82 -7.63
CA ILE A 342 18.85 -17.14 -7.02
C ILE A 342 18.65 -17.14 -5.51
N ARG A 343 19.68 -17.56 -4.81
CA ARG A 343 19.73 -17.61 -3.36
C ARG A 343 20.38 -16.34 -2.84
N ILE A 344 19.71 -15.65 -1.92
CA ILE A 344 20.20 -14.42 -1.30
C ILE A 344 20.13 -14.59 0.22
N VAL A 345 21.24 -14.30 0.90
CA VAL A 345 21.27 -14.16 2.36
C VAL A 345 20.86 -12.73 2.67
N ARG A 346 19.80 -12.56 3.48
CA ARG A 346 19.32 -11.25 3.90
C ARG A 346 20.35 -10.60 4.82
N ASP A 347 20.53 -9.29 4.68
CA ASP A 347 21.41 -8.52 5.55
C ASP A 347 20.75 -7.17 5.86
N LYS A 348 21.34 -6.47 6.82
CA LYS A 348 21.07 -5.05 7.07
C LYS A 348 21.55 -4.25 5.86
N VAL A 349 20.68 -3.38 5.36
CA VAL A 349 20.96 -2.48 4.24
C VAL A 349 20.81 -1.06 4.77
N ASP A 350 21.92 -0.33 4.80
CA ASP A 350 21.93 1.07 5.21
C ASP A 350 21.59 1.96 4.02
N LEU A 351 20.59 2.83 4.20
CA LEU A 351 20.13 3.76 3.18
C LEU A 351 21.00 5.02 3.21
N GLN A 352 22.22 4.89 2.69
CA GLN A 352 23.24 5.95 2.68
C GLN A 352 22.75 7.23 1.99
N GLU A 353 21.96 7.10 0.91
CA GLU A 353 21.39 8.25 0.19
C GLU A 353 20.43 9.09 1.06
N GLN A 354 19.91 8.51 2.15
CA GLN A 354 19.02 9.19 3.09
C GLN A 354 19.78 9.76 4.31
N ALA A 355 21.10 9.57 4.40
CA ALA A 355 21.92 10.18 5.45
C ALA A 355 22.09 11.69 5.22
N ALA A 356 22.55 12.40 6.25
CA ALA A 356 23.14 13.72 6.06
C ALA A 356 24.32 13.62 5.08
N GLN A 357 24.38 14.51 4.11
CA GLN A 357 25.45 14.56 3.11
C GLN A 357 26.12 15.92 3.13
N LYS A 358 27.43 15.96 2.86
CA LYS A 358 28.19 17.20 2.73
C LYS A 358 28.49 17.50 1.27
N LYS A 359 28.50 18.79 0.94
CA LYS A 359 29.05 19.34 -0.31
C LYS A 359 29.85 20.59 0.03
N ILE A 360 30.86 20.91 -0.77
CA ILE A 360 31.54 22.21 -0.69
C ILE A 360 31.23 22.98 -1.96
N ILE A 361 30.82 24.23 -1.78
CA ILE A 361 30.68 25.20 -2.87
C ILE A 361 31.74 26.28 -2.70
N GLU A 362 32.30 26.75 -3.81
CA GLU A 362 33.22 27.87 -3.83
C GLU A 362 32.52 29.06 -4.50
N GLU A 363 32.33 30.14 -3.76
CA GLU A 363 31.63 31.34 -4.23
C GLU A 363 32.40 32.58 -3.76
N ASN A 364 32.73 33.50 -4.67
CA ASN A 364 33.49 34.73 -4.37
C ASN A 364 34.80 34.50 -3.58
N GLY A 365 35.49 33.39 -3.84
CA GLY A 365 36.73 33.02 -3.16
C GLY A 365 36.55 32.48 -1.73
N LYS A 366 35.32 32.21 -1.30
CA LYS A 366 35.01 31.55 -0.02
C LYS A 366 34.55 30.12 -0.24
N LYS A 367 35.01 29.21 0.62
CA LYS A 367 34.56 27.81 0.68
C LYS A 367 33.41 27.70 1.66
N ILE A 368 32.23 27.30 1.19
CA ILE A 368 31.06 27.09 2.03
C ILE A 368 30.73 25.59 2.07
N GLY A 369 30.71 25.02 3.27
CA GLY A 369 30.22 23.67 3.50
C GLY A 369 28.69 23.65 3.53
N VAL A 370 28.06 22.81 2.73
CA VAL A 370 26.62 22.60 2.73
C VAL A 370 26.35 21.22 3.30
N ILE A 371 25.61 21.14 4.40
CA ILE A 371 25.12 19.89 4.99
C ILE A 371 23.66 19.75 4.56
N GLU A 372 23.40 18.84 3.62
CA GLU A 372 22.05 18.46 3.22
C GLU A 372 21.49 17.47 4.25
N LEU A 373 20.47 17.89 4.98
CA LEU A 373 19.84 17.08 6.02
C LEU A 373 18.40 16.71 5.63
N PRO A 374 18.17 15.51 5.07
CA PRO A 374 16.86 15.13 4.53
C PRO A 374 15.80 14.86 5.60
N SER A 375 16.20 14.43 6.81
CA SER A 375 15.29 14.17 7.95
C SER A 375 16.08 14.08 9.25
N PHE A 376 15.40 14.18 10.38
CA PHE A 376 15.97 13.88 11.71
C PHE A 376 15.81 12.38 12.04
N TYR A 377 16.65 11.54 11.46
CA TYR A 377 16.59 10.09 11.64
C TYR A 377 17.28 9.60 12.93
N LEU A 378 16.75 8.51 13.47
CA LEU A 378 17.24 7.79 14.64
C LEU A 378 16.88 6.30 14.59
N ASP A 379 17.87 5.42 14.72
CA ASP A 379 17.65 3.98 14.97
C ASP A 379 17.32 3.75 16.46
N PHE A 380 16.05 3.98 16.84
CA PHE A 380 15.53 3.78 18.19
C PHE A 380 15.80 2.38 18.77
N LYS A 381 15.94 1.36 17.93
CA LYS A 381 16.25 0.00 18.40
C LYS A 381 17.73 -0.12 18.73
N GLY A 382 18.59 0.44 17.88
CA GLY A 382 20.03 0.49 18.11
C GLY A 382 20.41 1.32 19.33
N GLU A 383 19.78 2.48 19.50
CA GLU A 383 19.96 3.37 20.65
C GLU A 383 19.56 2.69 21.97
N ARG A 384 18.33 2.15 22.07
CA ARG A 384 17.88 1.41 23.27
C ARG A 384 18.76 0.20 23.61
N GLN A 385 19.46 -0.35 22.62
CA GLN A 385 20.39 -1.48 22.80
C GLN A 385 21.83 -1.02 23.08
N ASN A 386 22.08 0.29 23.23
CA ASN A 386 23.40 0.89 23.37
C ASN A 386 24.40 0.41 22.31
N LYS A 387 23.94 0.23 21.06
CA LYS A 387 24.84 -0.14 19.96
C LYS A 387 25.81 1.01 19.71
N LYS A 388 27.08 0.71 19.45
CA LYS A 388 28.04 1.78 19.16
C LYS A 388 27.75 2.49 17.85
N ASP A 389 27.24 1.82 16.83
CA ASP A 389 27.11 2.36 15.46
C ASP A 389 25.66 2.38 14.95
N TYR A 390 24.70 2.76 15.80
CA TYR A 390 23.34 3.01 15.34
C TYR A 390 23.27 4.32 14.52
N ALA A 391 22.32 4.40 13.60
CA ALA A 391 22.12 5.59 12.76
C ALA A 391 21.54 6.74 13.59
N SER A 392 22.20 7.89 13.57
CA SER A 392 21.80 9.11 14.30
C SER A 392 22.18 10.34 13.49
N THR A 393 21.26 11.29 13.43
CA THR A 393 21.46 12.55 12.71
C THR A 393 22.60 13.34 13.32
N THR A 394 22.57 13.53 14.63
CA THR A 394 23.54 14.29 15.40
C THR A 394 24.94 13.74 15.19
N ARG A 395 25.10 12.42 15.23
CA ARG A 395 26.40 11.76 15.05
C ARG A 395 26.95 11.92 13.63
N ASP A 396 26.09 11.79 12.63
CA ASP A 396 26.48 11.97 11.22
C ASP A 396 26.82 13.45 10.92
N VAL A 397 26.04 14.40 11.44
CA VAL A 397 26.31 15.84 11.32
C VAL A 397 27.61 16.20 12.03
N LEU A 398 27.85 15.72 13.26
CA LEU A 398 29.11 15.96 13.98
C LEU A 398 30.32 15.43 13.21
N LYS A 399 30.21 14.26 12.58
CA LYS A 399 31.26 13.73 11.71
C LYS A 399 31.51 14.66 10.52
N ILE A 400 30.45 15.09 9.84
CA ILE A 400 30.55 16.02 8.70
C ILE A 400 31.18 17.35 9.12
N LEU A 401 30.80 17.91 10.28
CA LEU A 401 31.37 19.14 10.81
C LEU A 401 32.89 19.03 11.01
N LYS A 402 33.37 17.91 11.57
CA LYS A 402 34.81 17.65 11.72
C LYS A 402 35.53 17.58 10.37
N GLU A 403 34.90 16.98 9.38
CA GLU A 403 35.47 16.92 8.04
C GLU A 403 35.51 18.29 7.35
N LEU A 404 34.43 19.08 7.44
CA LEU A 404 34.36 20.44 6.90
C LEU A 404 35.37 21.38 7.58
N GLN A 405 35.59 21.20 8.88
CA GLN A 405 36.62 21.92 9.63
C GLN A 405 38.03 21.56 9.13
N ALA A 406 38.29 20.27 8.87
CA ALA A 406 39.56 19.83 8.29
C ALA A 406 39.78 20.37 6.86
N GLU A 407 38.68 20.56 6.11
CA GLU A 407 38.66 21.18 4.78
C GLU A 407 38.73 22.72 4.81
N GLN A 408 38.76 23.32 6.01
CA GLN A 408 38.91 24.76 6.25
C GLN A 408 37.86 25.60 5.51
N VAL A 409 36.59 25.20 5.62
CA VAL A 409 35.48 26.01 5.09
C VAL A 409 35.31 27.32 5.88
N ASP A 410 34.96 28.39 5.18
CA ASP A 410 34.71 29.73 5.74
C ASP A 410 33.32 29.85 6.40
N GLY A 411 32.41 28.92 6.10
CA GLY A 411 31.05 28.93 6.62
C GLY A 411 30.31 27.64 6.34
N ILE A 412 29.19 27.43 7.05
CA ILE A 412 28.36 26.24 6.94
C ILE A 412 26.91 26.65 6.66
N ILE A 413 26.25 25.93 5.76
CA ILE A 413 24.82 25.99 5.49
C ILE A 413 24.22 24.64 5.88
N ILE A 414 23.17 24.63 6.70
CA ILE A 414 22.32 23.46 6.92
C ILE A 414 21.12 23.57 5.99
N ASP A 415 21.02 22.68 5.00
CA ASP A 415 19.89 22.62 4.08
C ASP A 415 18.81 21.69 4.62
N LEU A 416 17.73 22.30 5.12
CA LEU A 416 16.53 21.64 5.61
C LEU A 416 15.39 21.67 4.58
N ARG A 417 15.64 22.07 3.32
CA ARG A 417 14.58 22.07 2.30
C ARG A 417 14.10 20.64 2.07
N ASN A 418 12.78 20.46 2.10
CA ASN A 418 12.10 19.17 2.03
C ASN A 418 12.34 18.23 3.23
N ASN A 419 12.88 18.75 4.34
CA ASN A 419 12.97 17.99 5.59
C ASN A 419 11.61 17.99 6.30
N GLY A 420 10.98 16.82 6.40
CA GLY A 420 9.66 16.63 7.03
C GLY A 420 9.69 16.49 8.56
N GLY A 421 10.85 16.59 9.19
CA GLY A 421 11.06 16.34 10.61
C GLY A 421 11.67 14.97 10.89
N GLY A 422 11.34 14.39 12.05
CA GLY A 422 11.83 13.10 12.52
C GLY A 422 11.85 13.02 14.04
N ALA A 423 12.87 12.37 14.62
CA ALA A 423 13.04 12.27 16.06
C ALA A 423 13.29 13.65 16.68
N LEU A 424 12.45 14.02 17.65
CA LEU A 424 12.57 15.30 18.37
C LEU A 424 13.91 15.43 19.10
N GLU A 425 14.38 14.33 19.68
CA GLU A 425 15.69 14.25 20.34
C GLU A 425 16.83 14.60 19.40
N GLU A 426 16.82 14.06 18.18
CA GLU A 426 17.83 14.38 17.16
C GLU A 426 17.80 15.85 16.75
N ALA A 427 16.61 16.47 16.69
CA ALA A 427 16.50 17.91 16.44
C ALA A 427 17.12 18.74 17.58
N VAL A 428 16.92 18.33 18.83
CA VAL A 428 17.50 18.98 20.02
C VAL A 428 19.02 18.81 20.03
N ASN A 429 19.52 17.58 19.91
CA ASN A 429 20.94 17.26 20.01
C ASN A 429 21.74 17.83 18.82
N THR A 430 21.17 17.79 17.60
CA THR A 430 21.80 18.43 16.43
C THR A 430 21.90 19.95 16.59
N THR A 431 20.91 20.59 17.22
CA THR A 431 20.97 22.03 17.53
C THR A 431 22.09 22.33 18.52
N GLY A 432 22.25 21.47 19.53
CA GLY A 432 23.31 21.54 20.54
C GLY A 432 24.73 21.64 19.96
N LEU A 433 24.99 20.98 18.82
CA LEU A 433 26.28 21.07 18.10
C LEU A 433 26.68 22.51 17.69
N PHE A 434 25.73 23.44 17.63
CA PHE A 434 25.97 24.82 17.20
C PHE A 434 25.82 25.84 18.33
N VAL A 435 24.99 25.56 19.34
CA VAL A 435 24.63 26.52 20.39
C VAL A 435 25.09 26.10 21.79
N GLY A 436 25.61 24.89 21.94
CA GLY A 436 25.99 24.29 23.21
C GLY A 436 24.79 24.01 24.12
N GLN A 437 25.06 23.94 25.43
CA GLN A 437 24.04 23.61 26.43
C GLN A 437 23.02 24.73 26.63
N GLY A 438 21.74 24.38 26.56
CA GLY A 438 20.65 25.33 26.80
C GLY A 438 19.29 24.78 26.38
N PRO A 439 18.19 25.46 26.76
CA PRO A 439 16.86 25.06 26.35
C PRO A 439 16.68 25.23 24.84
N VAL A 440 16.26 24.17 24.16
CA VAL A 440 16.01 24.18 22.71
C VAL A 440 14.51 24.27 22.41
N VAL A 441 13.69 23.49 23.12
CA VAL A 441 12.24 23.42 22.85
C VAL A 441 11.43 23.17 24.13
N GLN A 442 10.22 23.74 24.18
CA GLN A 442 9.25 23.47 25.24
C GLN A 442 8.10 22.62 24.69
N VAL A 443 7.79 21.51 25.37
CA VAL A 443 6.73 20.56 25.01
C VAL A 443 5.62 20.64 26.05
N SER A 444 4.37 20.76 25.60
CA SER A 444 3.19 20.68 26.46
C SER A 444 2.40 19.42 26.16
N ASN A 445 2.03 18.66 27.20
CA ASN A 445 1.20 17.47 27.05
C ASN A 445 -0.30 17.78 27.18
N ALA A 446 -1.14 16.77 26.94
CA ALA A 446 -2.60 16.87 26.98
C ALA A 446 -3.20 17.21 28.36
N LEU A 447 -2.40 17.06 29.43
CA LEU A 447 -2.76 17.37 30.81
C LEU A 447 -2.25 18.76 31.25
N GLY A 448 -1.62 19.52 30.35
CA GLY A 448 -1.06 20.85 30.63
C GLY A 448 0.34 20.82 31.27
N GLY A 449 0.93 19.65 31.45
CA GLY A 449 2.32 19.50 31.90
C GLY A 449 3.29 20.02 30.83
N LYS A 450 4.27 20.83 31.26
CA LYS A 450 5.29 21.41 30.39
C LYS A 450 6.66 20.80 30.69
N MET A 451 7.41 20.49 29.65
CA MET A 451 8.78 20.00 29.71
C MET A 451 9.67 20.87 28.83
N VAL A 452 10.87 21.18 29.28
CA VAL A 452 11.88 21.88 28.48
C VAL A 452 12.93 20.85 28.10
N LEU A 453 13.11 20.63 26.80
CA LEU A 453 14.18 19.80 26.28
C LEU A 453 15.39 20.69 25.97
N LYS A 454 16.54 20.21 26.40
CA LYS A 454 17.85 20.84 26.25
C LYS A 454 18.82 19.78 25.74
N ASP A 455 19.88 20.20 25.07
CA ASP A 455 21.00 19.29 24.83
C ASP A 455 21.69 18.98 26.16
N GLU A 456 21.94 17.70 26.41
CA GLU A 456 22.64 17.20 27.59
C GLU A 456 23.98 16.53 27.24
N GLU A 457 24.25 16.28 25.97
CA GLU A 457 25.37 15.44 25.53
C GLU A 457 26.52 16.21 24.87
N TYR A 458 26.24 17.30 24.14
CA TYR A 458 27.26 17.98 23.32
C TYR A 458 27.55 19.40 23.86
N PRO A 459 28.83 19.73 24.15
CA PRO A 459 29.21 21.03 24.69
C PRO A 459 29.23 22.14 23.64
#